data_AF-A0A1J4M404-F1
#
_entry.id   AF-A0A1J4M404-F1
#
_cell.length_a   1.000
_cell.length_b   1.000
_cell.length_c   1.000
_cell.angle_alpha   90.00
_cell.angle_beta   90.00
_cell.angle_gamma   90.00
#
_symmetry.space_group_name_H-M   'P 1'
#
loop_
_entity.id
_entity.type
_entity.pdbx_description
1 polymer ?
#
loop_
_entity_poly.entity_id
_entity_poly.type
_entity_poly.pdbx_seq_one_letter_code
_entity_poly.pdbx_strand_id
1 'polypeptide(L)'
;MSTEDGEDPPVATPEPSDRVSDPSDAFQALGNEVRMGILETMLEWTDGAAESERSTPSFSMLFEASEVDTSAGFAYHLDELVGPYLRKINEESSADADSGADGYELTYAGEQIARAIATGTYTQRVDHPPVPLEDDCPFCEHDALTAQASDNRVTVACGHCERRLLRLDLPPAGLESHGESFPAAFDRYHRHRLSLVRDGVCPACSGEVDARLVRPSPATDDLLPAEHATHLQADFTCSCCGTTLRSPVSLSLLSHPAVVSFYYEHGQAVSERPLWNVGHEWAETVLSEDPLAVRVIVELEDDVLALYVDERLNVVETQRASVSETTEGNESAEGDGAAETTETTEAGETVVTHETDDTAETTAQ
;
A
#
# COMPACT_ATOMS: atom_id res chain seq x y z
N MET A 1 -34.96 36.06 7.69
CA MET A 1 -34.12 35.75 6.53
C MET A 1 -34.09 34.24 6.48
N SER A 2 -34.97 33.68 5.65
CA SER A 2 -35.14 32.24 5.49
C SER A 2 -33.96 31.72 4.69
N THR A 3 -33.34 30.66 5.20
CA THR A 3 -32.35 29.84 4.50
C THR A 3 -33.01 29.22 3.28
N GLU A 4 -32.53 29.57 2.09
CA GLU A 4 -32.91 28.91 0.85
C GLU A 4 -32.32 27.51 0.86
N ASP A 5 -33.21 26.51 0.76
CA ASP A 5 -32.88 25.12 0.50
C ASP A 5 -32.08 25.04 -0.81
N GLY A 6 -30.76 24.88 -0.69
CA GLY A 6 -29.88 24.59 -1.81
C GLY A 6 -30.14 23.15 -2.26
N GLU A 7 -30.95 22.99 -3.30
CA GLU A 7 -31.15 21.72 -3.97
C GLU A 7 -29.79 21.27 -4.55
N ASP A 8 -29.21 20.20 -4.01
CA ASP A 8 -27.97 19.63 -4.51
C ASP A 8 -28.10 19.33 -6.01
N PRO A 9 -27.10 19.69 -6.85
CA PRO A 9 -27.15 19.42 -8.27
C PRO A 9 -27.34 17.91 -8.50
N PRO A 10 -28.13 17.50 -9.52
CA PRO A 10 -28.37 16.09 -9.78
C PRO A 10 -27.04 15.38 -10.05
N VAL A 11 -26.69 14.44 -9.18
CA VAL A 11 -25.54 13.55 -9.37
C VAL A 11 -25.80 12.75 -10.64
N ALA A 12 -25.03 13.04 -11.70
CA ALA A 12 -25.11 12.30 -12.94
C ALA A 12 -24.71 10.85 -12.65
N THR A 13 -25.66 9.93 -12.78
CA THR A 13 -25.37 8.50 -12.70
C THR A 13 -24.62 8.09 -13.97
N PRO A 14 -23.51 7.34 -13.87
CA PRO A 14 -22.81 6.86 -15.06
C PRO A 14 -23.75 5.99 -15.90
N GLU A 15 -23.58 6.06 -17.22
CA GLU A 15 -24.26 5.15 -18.13
C GLU A 15 -23.84 3.69 -17.82
N PRO A 16 -24.71 2.69 -18.08
CA PRO A 16 -24.36 1.30 -17.89
C PRO A 16 -23.09 0.93 -18.65
N SER A 17 -22.20 0.14 -18.03
CA SER A 17 -21.01 -0.35 -18.70
C SER A 17 -21.37 -1.37 -19.79
N ASP A 18 -20.80 -1.20 -20.99
CA ASP A 18 -20.90 -2.20 -22.05
C ASP A 18 -19.86 -3.31 -21.87
N ARG A 19 -20.32 -4.57 -21.96
CA ARG A 19 -19.42 -5.74 -21.95
C ARG A 19 -18.86 -5.96 -23.36
N VAL A 20 -17.57 -5.68 -23.52
CA VAL A 20 -16.88 -5.79 -24.83
C VAL A 20 -16.51 -7.23 -25.18
N SER A 21 -16.25 -8.08 -24.19
CA SER A 21 -15.93 -9.50 -24.40
C SER A 21 -16.25 -10.34 -23.14
N ASP A 22 -16.45 -11.65 -23.33
CA ASP A 22 -16.50 -12.61 -22.23
C ASP A 22 -15.07 -12.94 -21.74
N PRO A 23 -14.85 -13.21 -20.43
CA PRO A 23 -13.52 -13.48 -19.88
C PRO A 23 -12.75 -14.60 -20.60
N SER A 24 -13.43 -15.69 -20.97
CA SER A 24 -12.79 -16.80 -21.69
C SER A 24 -12.30 -16.36 -23.07
N ASP A 25 -13.09 -15.58 -23.79
CA ASP A 25 -12.76 -15.09 -25.13
C ASP A 25 -11.61 -14.08 -25.05
N ALA A 26 -11.60 -13.23 -24.02
CA ALA A 26 -10.49 -12.33 -23.72
C ALA A 26 -9.16 -13.09 -23.52
N PHE A 27 -9.14 -14.11 -22.65
CA PHE A 27 -7.92 -14.91 -22.44
C PHE A 27 -7.55 -15.75 -23.68
N GLN A 28 -8.53 -16.22 -24.45
CA GLN A 28 -8.28 -16.94 -25.70
C GLN A 28 -7.66 -16.03 -26.76
N ALA A 29 -8.11 -14.79 -26.87
CA ALA A 29 -7.47 -13.79 -27.72
C ALA A 29 -6.04 -13.53 -27.25
N LEU A 30 -5.79 -13.37 -25.96
CA LEU A 30 -4.44 -13.09 -25.46
C LEU A 30 -3.49 -14.30 -25.50
N GLY A 31 -3.99 -15.54 -25.49
CA GLY A 31 -3.18 -16.78 -25.47
C GLY A 31 -2.42 -17.11 -26.76
N ASN A 32 -1.88 -16.12 -27.48
CA ASN A 32 -1.16 -16.28 -28.74
C ASN A 32 0.01 -15.29 -28.86
N GLU A 33 1.20 -15.80 -29.16
CA GLU A 33 2.46 -15.03 -29.21
C GLU A 33 2.42 -13.88 -30.24
N VAL A 34 1.84 -14.10 -31.42
CA VAL A 34 1.72 -13.04 -32.44
C VAL A 34 0.90 -11.87 -31.92
N ARG A 35 -0.22 -12.15 -31.25
CA ARG A 35 -1.09 -11.10 -30.70
C ARG A 35 -0.45 -10.36 -29.54
N MET A 36 0.32 -11.04 -28.69
CA MET A 36 1.11 -10.38 -27.66
C MET A 36 2.20 -9.48 -28.27
N GLY A 37 2.91 -9.96 -29.31
CA GLY A 37 3.91 -9.16 -30.02
C GLY A 37 3.33 -7.90 -30.67
N ILE A 38 2.09 -7.97 -31.19
CA ILE A 38 1.37 -6.79 -31.68
C ILE A 38 1.17 -5.77 -30.54
N LEU A 39 0.69 -6.19 -29.37
CA LEU A 39 0.45 -5.30 -28.23
C LEU A 39 1.74 -4.69 -27.67
N GLU A 40 2.82 -5.46 -27.61
CA GLU A 40 4.16 -4.97 -27.21
C GLU A 40 4.68 -3.92 -28.19
N THR A 41 4.63 -4.21 -29.49
CA THR A 41 5.03 -3.26 -30.55
C THR A 41 4.23 -1.95 -30.46
N MET A 42 2.92 -2.06 -30.24
CA MET A 42 2.03 -0.90 -30.06
C MET A 42 2.42 -0.06 -28.83
N LEU A 43 2.76 -0.71 -27.71
CA LEU A 43 3.19 -0.01 -26.49
C LEU A 43 4.53 0.71 -26.70
N GLU A 44 5.51 0.05 -27.33
CA GLU A 44 6.82 0.63 -27.64
C GLU A 44 6.70 1.90 -28.48
N TRP A 45 5.83 1.90 -29.50
CA TRP A 45 5.60 3.06 -30.34
C TRP A 45 4.82 4.18 -29.63
N THR A 46 3.97 3.82 -28.66
CA THR A 46 3.23 4.81 -27.86
C THR A 46 4.12 5.50 -26.82
N ASP A 47 4.97 4.73 -26.13
CA ASP A 47 5.85 5.22 -25.05
C ASP A 47 7.14 5.88 -25.58
N GLY A 48 7.63 5.47 -26.75
CA GLY A 48 8.91 5.94 -27.32
C GLY A 48 8.87 7.23 -28.13
N ALA A 49 7.69 7.73 -28.48
CA ALA A 49 7.53 8.89 -29.36
C ALA A 49 7.33 10.20 -28.56
N ALA A 50 7.99 11.28 -29.00
CA ALA A 50 7.59 12.63 -28.58
C ALA A 50 6.12 12.87 -28.98
N GLU A 51 5.38 13.76 -28.29
CA GLU A 51 3.95 13.97 -28.61
C GLU A 51 3.70 14.33 -30.09
N SER A 52 4.69 14.98 -30.73
CA SER A 52 4.69 15.36 -32.14
C SER A 52 5.10 14.24 -33.12
N GLU A 53 5.46 13.07 -32.61
CA GLU A 53 5.92 11.89 -33.38
C GLU A 53 5.02 10.67 -33.11
N ARG A 54 3.96 10.83 -32.31
CA ARG A 54 2.96 9.79 -32.04
C ARG A 54 2.10 9.56 -33.27
N SER A 55 2.60 8.77 -34.21
CA SER A 55 1.83 8.32 -35.36
C SER A 55 1.01 7.08 -35.02
N THR A 56 -0.27 7.06 -35.42
CA THR A 56 -1.13 5.88 -35.33
C THR A 56 -0.67 4.84 -36.36
N PRO A 57 -0.09 3.70 -35.95
CA PRO A 57 0.48 2.76 -36.88
C PRO A 57 -0.57 2.17 -37.83
N SER A 58 -0.22 2.13 -39.11
CA SER A 58 -1.06 1.50 -40.14
C SER A 58 -0.96 -0.03 -40.09
N PHE A 59 -1.89 -0.71 -40.77
CA PHE A 59 -1.84 -2.17 -40.96
C PHE A 59 -0.49 -2.63 -41.52
N SER A 60 0.02 -1.95 -42.55
CA SER A 60 1.28 -2.34 -43.20
C SER A 60 2.47 -2.22 -42.27
N MET A 61 2.50 -1.17 -41.43
CA MET A 61 3.56 -0.99 -40.43
C MET A 61 3.55 -2.11 -39.39
N LEU A 62 2.38 -2.45 -38.86
CA LEU A 62 2.26 -3.53 -37.88
C LEU A 62 2.58 -4.91 -38.51
N PHE A 63 2.18 -5.13 -39.75
CA PHE A 63 2.51 -6.36 -40.47
C PHE A 63 4.03 -6.49 -40.70
N GLU A 64 4.68 -5.42 -41.14
CA GLU A 64 6.13 -5.36 -41.37
C GLU A 64 6.95 -5.57 -40.08
N ALA A 65 6.41 -5.14 -38.93
CA ALA A 65 7.02 -5.37 -37.62
C ALA A 65 6.78 -6.79 -37.07
N SER A 66 5.82 -7.53 -37.63
CA SER A 66 5.45 -8.86 -37.15
C SER A 66 6.29 -9.98 -37.78
N GLU A 67 6.39 -11.12 -37.09
CA GLU A 67 7.02 -12.34 -37.62
C GLU A 67 6.08 -13.17 -38.52
N VAL A 68 4.92 -12.64 -38.91
CA VAL A 68 3.89 -13.39 -39.66
C VAL A 68 4.18 -13.38 -41.15
N ASP A 69 4.19 -14.57 -41.77
CA ASP A 69 4.54 -14.73 -43.19
C ASP A 69 3.54 -14.15 -44.19
N THR A 70 2.25 -14.06 -43.81
CA THR A 70 1.17 -13.71 -44.74
C THR A 70 0.28 -12.60 -44.19
N SER A 71 -0.07 -11.66 -45.05
CA SER A 71 -0.99 -10.57 -44.69
C SER A 71 -2.36 -11.09 -44.25
N ALA A 72 -2.84 -12.20 -44.83
CA ALA A 72 -4.10 -12.82 -44.42
C ALA A 72 -4.04 -13.42 -43.00
N GLY A 73 -2.93 -14.08 -42.65
CA GLY A 73 -2.71 -14.59 -41.30
C GLY A 73 -2.57 -13.46 -40.28
N PHE A 74 -1.84 -12.40 -40.64
CA PHE A 74 -1.68 -11.23 -39.79
C PHE A 74 -3.02 -10.50 -39.56
N ALA A 75 -3.82 -10.32 -40.62
CA ALA A 75 -5.16 -9.73 -40.51
C ALA A 75 -6.05 -10.50 -39.54
N TYR A 76 -6.01 -11.84 -39.57
CA TYR A 76 -6.73 -12.65 -38.58
C TYR A 76 -6.28 -12.35 -37.14
N HIS A 77 -4.97 -12.28 -36.87
CA HIS A 77 -4.47 -11.96 -35.53
C HIS A 77 -4.84 -10.54 -35.09
N LEU A 78 -4.77 -9.57 -36.00
CA LEU A 78 -5.12 -8.19 -35.71
C LEU A 78 -6.62 -8.02 -35.44
N ASP A 79 -7.48 -8.63 -36.25
CA ASP A 79 -8.94 -8.55 -36.10
C ASP A 79 -9.41 -9.09 -34.74
N GLU A 80 -8.75 -10.13 -34.21
CA GLU A 80 -9.04 -10.68 -32.87
C GLU A 80 -8.69 -9.70 -31.73
N LEU A 81 -7.88 -8.68 -31.99
CA LEU A 81 -7.53 -7.64 -31.03
C LEU A 81 -8.40 -6.37 -31.17
N VAL A 82 -8.97 -6.14 -32.35
CA VAL A 82 -9.77 -4.94 -32.64
C VAL A 82 -11.11 -4.99 -31.90
N GLY A 83 -11.44 -3.90 -31.21
CA GLY A 83 -12.58 -3.76 -30.32
C GLY A 83 -12.17 -3.82 -28.85
N PRO A 84 -11.76 -5.00 -28.33
CA PRO A 84 -11.36 -5.14 -26.93
C PRO A 84 -10.04 -4.48 -26.58
N TYR A 85 -9.02 -4.57 -27.45
CA TYR A 85 -7.65 -4.15 -27.13
C TYR A 85 -7.14 -3.04 -28.04
N LEU A 86 -7.56 -3.04 -29.30
CA LEU A 86 -7.21 -2.03 -30.29
C LEU A 86 -8.46 -1.30 -30.79
N ARG A 87 -8.35 0.01 -30.99
CA ARG A 87 -9.36 0.80 -31.71
C ARG A 87 -8.80 1.18 -33.07
N LYS A 88 -9.60 0.99 -34.12
CA LYS A 88 -9.26 1.48 -35.45
C LYS A 88 -9.58 2.98 -35.53
N ILE A 89 -8.63 3.76 -36.04
CA ILE A 89 -8.75 5.20 -36.24
C ILE A 89 -8.71 5.47 -37.74
N ASN A 90 -9.70 6.21 -38.22
CA ASN A 90 -9.74 6.64 -39.61
C ASN A 90 -9.06 8.01 -39.75
N GLU A 91 -8.67 8.36 -40.97
CA GLU A 91 -7.98 9.63 -41.31
C GLU A 91 -8.67 10.89 -40.77
N GLU A 92 -10.01 10.92 -40.72
CA GLU A 92 -10.78 12.07 -40.21
C GLU A 92 -10.71 12.23 -38.68
N SER A 93 -10.30 11.18 -37.98
CA SER A 93 -10.27 11.06 -36.52
C SER A 93 -8.86 10.97 -35.94
N SER A 94 -7.82 10.93 -36.77
CA SER A 94 -6.43 10.88 -36.32
C SER A 94 -5.92 12.26 -35.91
N ALA A 95 -5.07 12.30 -34.88
CA ALA A 95 -4.35 13.53 -34.50
C ALA A 95 -3.31 13.94 -35.57
N ASP A 96 -2.82 12.96 -36.34
CA ASP A 96 -1.92 13.12 -37.48
C ASP A 96 -2.68 12.96 -38.80
N ALA A 97 -3.49 13.96 -39.15
CA ALA A 97 -4.24 14.01 -40.40
C ALA A 97 -3.38 14.02 -41.68
N ASP A 98 -2.05 14.21 -41.54
CA ASP A 98 -1.08 14.29 -42.65
C ASP A 98 -0.56 12.90 -43.09
N SER A 99 -0.88 11.84 -42.35
CA SER A 99 -0.44 10.46 -42.65
C SER A 99 -1.28 9.76 -43.74
N GLY A 100 -2.53 10.19 -43.96
CA GLY A 100 -3.39 9.70 -45.05
C GLY A 100 -3.63 8.19 -45.05
N ALA A 101 -3.66 7.55 -43.88
CA ALA A 101 -3.97 6.13 -43.74
C ALA A 101 -4.74 5.84 -42.43
N ASP A 102 -5.66 4.88 -42.50
CA ASP A 102 -6.26 4.27 -41.31
C ASP A 102 -5.17 3.66 -40.42
N GLY A 103 -5.29 3.85 -39.11
CA GLY A 103 -4.36 3.35 -38.10
C GLY A 103 -5.06 2.63 -36.95
N TYR A 104 -4.25 2.19 -35.99
CA TYR A 104 -4.70 1.53 -34.77
C TYR A 104 -4.15 2.25 -33.55
N GLU A 105 -4.88 2.19 -32.45
CA GLU A 105 -4.43 2.66 -31.13
C GLU A 105 -4.83 1.66 -30.05
N LEU A 106 -4.08 1.65 -28.95
CA LEU A 106 -4.46 0.86 -27.79
C LEU A 106 -5.72 1.45 -27.15
N THR A 107 -6.66 0.58 -26.80
CA THR A 107 -7.72 0.91 -25.85
C THR A 107 -7.15 0.90 -24.43
N TYR A 108 -7.92 1.37 -23.44
CA TYR A 108 -7.55 1.22 -22.04
C TYR A 108 -7.17 -0.24 -21.68
N ALA A 109 -7.97 -1.22 -22.08
CA ALA A 109 -7.66 -2.63 -21.80
C ALA A 109 -6.38 -3.09 -22.51
N GLY A 110 -6.18 -2.66 -23.77
CA GLY A 110 -4.96 -2.93 -24.53
C GLY A 110 -3.71 -2.38 -23.83
N GLU A 111 -3.75 -1.12 -23.37
CA GLU A 111 -2.65 -0.50 -22.63
C GLU A 111 -2.35 -1.24 -21.32
N GLN A 112 -3.39 -1.55 -20.54
CA GLN A 112 -3.21 -2.24 -19.25
C GLN A 112 -2.54 -3.60 -19.42
N ILE A 113 -2.95 -4.39 -20.42
CA ILE A 113 -2.36 -5.70 -20.68
C ILE A 113 -0.96 -5.60 -21.26
N ALA A 114 -0.74 -4.71 -22.24
CA ALA A 114 0.58 -4.50 -22.82
C ALA A 114 1.60 -4.10 -21.75
N ARG A 115 1.23 -3.16 -20.85
CA ARG A 115 2.08 -2.75 -19.73
C ARG A 115 2.32 -3.88 -18.73
N ALA A 116 1.29 -4.67 -18.41
CA ALA A 116 1.45 -5.81 -17.49
C ALA A 116 2.40 -6.88 -18.04
N ILE A 117 2.37 -7.12 -19.35
CA ILE A 117 3.31 -8.03 -20.04
C ILE A 117 4.71 -7.45 -20.02
N ALA A 118 4.88 -6.19 -20.47
CA ALA A 118 6.17 -5.52 -20.55
C ALA A 118 6.88 -5.39 -19.18
N THR A 119 6.11 -5.24 -18.10
CA THR A 119 6.62 -5.17 -16.72
C THR A 119 6.75 -6.52 -16.03
N GLY A 120 6.50 -7.62 -16.74
CA GLY A 120 6.70 -8.98 -16.23
C GLY A 120 5.68 -9.43 -15.19
N THR A 121 4.58 -8.69 -14.98
CA THR A 121 3.64 -8.89 -13.86
C THR A 121 3.15 -10.34 -13.74
N TYR A 122 2.98 -11.05 -14.86
CA TYR A 122 2.51 -12.43 -14.90
C TYR A 122 3.57 -13.45 -15.33
N THR A 123 4.73 -12.99 -15.80
CA THR A 123 5.72 -13.81 -16.49
C THR A 123 7.07 -13.85 -15.77
N GLN A 124 7.31 -12.96 -14.81
CA GLN A 124 8.58 -12.83 -14.11
C GLN A 124 8.45 -13.09 -12.60
N ARG A 125 9.50 -13.70 -12.05
CA ARG A 125 9.73 -13.85 -10.62
C ARG A 125 11.11 -13.32 -10.31
N VAL A 126 11.16 -12.36 -9.40
CA VAL A 126 12.39 -11.69 -9.01
C VAL A 126 12.64 -12.00 -7.54
N ASP A 127 13.79 -12.61 -7.29
CA ASP A 127 14.32 -12.85 -5.96
C ASP A 127 15.45 -11.86 -5.70
N HIS A 128 15.52 -11.33 -4.48
CA HIS A 128 16.61 -10.48 -4.04
C HIS A 128 17.16 -11.03 -2.72
N PRO A 129 18.49 -11.20 -2.57
CA PRO A 129 19.06 -11.60 -1.30
C PRO A 129 18.77 -10.55 -0.20
N PRO A 130 18.85 -10.92 1.09
CA PRO A 130 18.64 -10.00 2.19
C PRO A 130 19.54 -8.76 2.08
N VAL A 131 18.94 -7.58 2.13
CA VAL A 131 19.59 -6.27 2.19
C VAL A 131 19.43 -5.74 3.62
N PRO A 132 20.52 -5.36 4.31
CA PRO A 132 20.44 -4.72 5.62
C PRO A 132 19.67 -3.38 5.56
N LEU A 133 18.87 -3.12 6.58
CA LEU A 133 18.17 -1.85 6.76
C LEU A 133 18.87 -1.05 7.87
N GLU A 134 18.84 0.28 7.76
CA GLU A 134 19.53 1.17 8.70
C GLU A 134 18.80 1.30 10.05
N ASP A 135 17.49 1.04 10.08
CA ASP A 135 16.69 1.15 11.29
C ASP A 135 16.92 -0.02 12.27
N ASP A 136 16.88 0.30 13.56
CA ASP A 136 16.78 -0.71 14.60
C ASP A 136 15.42 -1.41 14.56
N CYS A 137 15.39 -2.67 15.02
CA CYS A 137 14.15 -3.41 15.17
C CYS A 137 13.25 -2.72 16.24
N PRO A 138 11.99 -2.38 15.93
CA PRO A 138 11.08 -1.70 16.88
C PRO A 138 10.68 -2.57 18.07
N PHE A 139 11.10 -3.84 18.11
CA PHE A 139 10.74 -4.80 19.15
C PHE A 139 11.88 -5.21 20.05
N CYS A 140 13.11 -5.26 19.53
CA CYS A 140 14.28 -5.66 20.31
C CYS A 140 15.39 -4.63 20.28
N GLU A 141 15.23 -3.53 19.55
CA GLU A 141 16.18 -2.41 19.52
C GLU A 141 17.60 -2.79 19.04
N HIS A 142 17.70 -3.87 18.25
CA HIS A 142 18.96 -4.30 17.63
C HIS A 142 18.96 -3.95 16.13
N ASP A 143 20.14 -3.60 15.63
CA ASP A 143 20.49 -3.23 14.24
C ASP A 143 20.57 -4.46 13.31
N ALA A 144 19.52 -5.29 13.34
CA ALA A 144 19.47 -6.57 12.66
C ALA A 144 18.32 -6.69 11.65
N LEU A 145 17.74 -5.57 11.20
CA LEU A 145 16.67 -5.58 10.21
C LEU A 145 17.23 -5.86 8.81
N THR A 146 16.52 -6.71 8.07
CA THR A 146 16.82 -7.01 6.66
C THR A 146 15.54 -7.04 5.84
N ALA A 147 15.62 -6.60 4.59
CA ALA A 147 14.59 -6.78 3.57
C ALA A 147 15.05 -7.83 2.56
N GLN A 148 14.22 -8.83 2.30
CA GLN A 148 14.47 -9.87 1.29
C GLN A 148 13.27 -10.00 0.36
N ALA A 149 13.51 -10.22 -0.94
CA ALA A 149 12.45 -10.54 -1.88
C ALA A 149 12.54 -12.01 -2.31
N SER A 150 11.40 -12.71 -2.31
CA SER A 150 11.27 -14.05 -2.89
C SER A 150 9.91 -14.19 -3.57
N ASP A 151 9.89 -14.63 -4.83
CA ASP A 151 8.68 -14.72 -5.66
C ASP A 151 7.89 -13.41 -5.65
N ASN A 152 8.60 -12.29 -5.89
CA ASN A 152 8.06 -10.92 -5.86
C ASN A 152 7.45 -10.50 -4.50
N ARG A 153 7.66 -11.24 -3.42
CA ARG A 153 7.23 -10.88 -2.07
C ARG A 153 8.40 -10.37 -1.24
N VAL A 154 8.31 -9.12 -0.82
CA VAL A 154 9.26 -8.51 0.10
C VAL A 154 8.87 -8.87 1.52
N THR A 155 9.84 -9.37 2.28
CA THR A 155 9.73 -9.64 3.71
C THR A 155 10.75 -8.77 4.43
N VAL A 156 10.29 -8.03 5.44
CA VAL A 156 11.17 -7.35 6.40
C VAL A 156 11.16 -8.14 7.69
N ALA A 157 12.34 -8.53 8.17
CA ALA A 157 12.50 -9.33 9.37
C ALA A 157 13.76 -8.94 10.15
N CYS A 158 13.75 -9.18 11.46
CA CYS A 158 14.88 -9.00 12.35
C CYS A 158 15.65 -10.31 12.49
N GLY A 159 16.95 -10.30 12.21
CA GLY A 159 17.83 -11.47 12.41
C GLY A 159 18.19 -11.76 13.87
N HIS A 160 17.91 -10.82 14.80
CA HIS A 160 18.21 -11.00 16.22
C HIS A 160 17.05 -11.68 16.98
N CYS A 161 15.84 -11.14 16.88
CA CYS A 161 14.65 -11.71 17.52
C CYS A 161 13.80 -12.60 16.58
N GLU A 162 14.29 -12.84 15.36
CA GLU A 162 13.67 -13.67 14.31
C GLU A 162 12.25 -13.25 13.89
N ARG A 163 11.81 -12.06 14.33
CA ARG A 163 10.46 -11.57 14.08
C ARG A 163 10.33 -11.04 12.66
N ARG A 164 9.23 -11.41 12.00
CA ARG A 164 8.82 -10.85 10.70
C ARG A 164 7.92 -9.64 10.93
N LEU A 165 8.37 -8.47 10.50
CA LEU A 165 7.68 -7.20 10.69
C LEU A 165 6.55 -7.04 9.67
N LEU A 166 6.85 -7.32 8.39
CA LEU A 166 5.87 -7.28 7.32
C LEU A 166 6.20 -8.23 6.19
N ARG A 167 5.19 -8.51 5.36
CA ARG A 167 5.36 -9.21 4.08
C ARG A 167 4.31 -8.70 3.11
N LEU A 168 4.75 -8.05 2.04
CA LEU A 168 3.88 -7.54 0.97
C LEU A 168 4.53 -7.81 -0.39
N ASP A 169 3.74 -7.75 -1.46
CA ASP A 169 4.23 -7.87 -2.83
C ASP A 169 4.95 -6.60 -3.31
N LEU A 170 5.91 -6.75 -4.22
CA LEU A 170 6.43 -5.65 -5.03
C LEU A 170 6.46 -6.14 -6.49
N PRO A 171 5.86 -5.42 -7.45
CA PRO A 171 5.90 -5.84 -8.85
C PRO A 171 7.33 -6.08 -9.35
N PRO A 172 7.55 -7.05 -10.27
CA PRO A 172 8.88 -7.42 -10.78
C PRO A 172 9.73 -6.21 -11.20
N ALA A 173 9.14 -5.31 -11.99
CA ALA A 173 9.80 -4.09 -12.43
C ALA A 173 10.34 -3.22 -11.28
N GLY A 174 9.65 -3.20 -10.13
CA GLY A 174 10.10 -2.48 -8.94
C GLY A 174 11.28 -3.15 -8.24
N LEU A 175 11.41 -4.47 -8.32
CA LEU A 175 12.57 -5.20 -7.80
C LEU A 175 13.77 -5.05 -8.76
N GLU A 176 13.54 -5.18 -10.07
CA GLU A 176 14.60 -5.12 -11.09
C GLU A 176 15.20 -3.73 -11.23
N SER A 177 14.36 -2.69 -11.36
CA SER A 177 14.82 -1.33 -11.64
C SER A 177 15.55 -0.68 -10.48
N HIS A 178 15.25 -1.09 -9.24
CA HIS A 178 15.85 -0.51 -8.04
C HIS A 178 17.02 -1.33 -7.49
N GLY A 179 17.20 -2.60 -7.89
CA GLY A 179 18.29 -3.45 -7.39
C GLY A 179 18.35 -3.45 -5.86
N GLU A 180 19.53 -3.25 -5.28
CA GLU A 180 19.71 -3.21 -3.81
C GLU A 180 18.93 -2.07 -3.12
N SER A 181 18.49 -1.05 -3.87
CA SER A 181 17.67 0.05 -3.34
C SER A 181 16.17 -0.25 -3.30
N PHE A 182 15.75 -1.47 -3.65
CA PHE A 182 14.34 -1.87 -3.63
C PHE A 182 13.61 -1.63 -2.29
N PRO A 183 14.24 -1.68 -1.08
CA PRO A 183 13.51 -1.45 0.16
C PRO A 183 12.91 -0.04 0.25
N ALA A 184 13.63 0.98 -0.26
CA ALA A 184 13.12 2.35 -0.31
C ALA A 184 11.97 2.50 -1.31
N ALA A 185 12.05 1.83 -2.46
CA ALA A 185 10.96 1.81 -3.44
C ALA A 185 9.72 1.08 -2.89
N PHE A 186 9.93 -0.05 -2.21
CA PHE A 186 8.91 -0.82 -1.52
C PHE A 186 8.17 0.01 -0.46
N ASP A 187 8.91 0.74 0.38
CA ASP A 187 8.32 1.63 1.39
C ASP A 187 7.40 2.67 0.74
N ARG A 188 7.91 3.42 -0.23
CA ARG A 188 7.10 4.46 -0.90
C ARG A 188 5.89 3.88 -1.62
N TYR A 189 6.07 2.76 -2.31
CA TYR A 189 5.00 2.10 -3.05
C TYR A 189 3.82 1.76 -2.12
N HIS A 190 4.08 1.07 -1.01
CA HIS A 190 3.03 0.68 -0.09
C HIS A 190 2.49 1.83 0.75
N ARG A 191 3.30 2.85 1.04
CA ARG A 191 2.84 4.03 1.77
C ARG A 191 1.78 4.76 0.97
N HIS A 192 2.03 4.99 -0.31
CA HIS A 192 1.06 5.67 -1.17
C HIS A 192 -0.17 4.80 -1.46
N ARG A 193 -0.03 3.47 -1.52
CA ARG A 193 -1.18 2.56 -1.59
C ARG A 193 -2.03 2.60 -0.33
N LEU A 194 -1.41 2.66 0.85
CA LEU A 194 -2.11 2.82 2.12
C LEU A 194 -2.84 4.17 2.18
N SER A 195 -2.24 5.25 1.68
CA SER A 195 -2.91 6.55 1.54
C SER A 195 -4.15 6.46 0.64
N LEU A 196 -4.07 5.80 -0.52
CA LEU A 196 -5.22 5.63 -1.42
C LEU A 196 -6.38 4.88 -0.75
N VAL A 197 -6.12 3.75 -0.08
CA VAL A 197 -7.20 3.00 0.59
C VAL A 197 -7.79 3.77 1.76
N ARG A 198 -6.99 4.57 2.46
CA ARG A 198 -7.43 5.44 3.54
C ARG A 198 -8.28 6.61 3.03
N ASP A 199 -8.05 7.05 1.80
CA ASP A 199 -8.87 8.03 1.09
C ASP A 199 -10.10 7.39 0.40
N GLY A 200 -10.36 6.10 0.65
CA GLY A 200 -11.53 5.37 0.13
C GLY A 200 -11.37 4.84 -1.30
N VAL A 201 -10.15 4.81 -1.84
CA VAL A 201 -9.87 4.43 -3.24
C VAL A 201 -8.99 3.18 -3.30
N CYS A 202 -9.48 2.14 -3.99
CA CYS A 202 -8.73 0.90 -4.14
C CYS A 202 -7.54 1.07 -5.10
N PRO A 203 -6.29 0.76 -4.70
CA PRO A 203 -5.13 0.87 -5.58
C PRO A 203 -5.08 -0.22 -6.67
N ALA A 204 -5.99 -1.20 -6.64
CA ALA A 204 -6.07 -2.26 -7.66
C ALA A 204 -7.11 -1.97 -8.75
N CYS A 205 -8.25 -1.38 -8.40
CA CYS A 205 -9.36 -1.16 -9.35
C CYS A 205 -9.96 0.25 -9.30
N SER A 206 -9.44 1.14 -8.46
CA SER A 206 -9.98 2.49 -8.19
C SER A 206 -11.42 2.51 -7.66
N GLY A 207 -11.95 1.35 -7.27
CA GLY A 207 -13.27 1.22 -6.64
C GLY A 207 -13.30 1.73 -5.20
N GLU A 208 -14.51 1.87 -4.67
CA GLU A 208 -14.77 2.34 -3.31
C GLU A 208 -14.23 1.35 -2.27
N VAL A 209 -13.62 1.89 -1.22
CA VAL A 209 -13.06 1.15 -0.09
C VAL A 209 -13.75 1.56 1.20
N ASP A 210 -14.30 0.57 1.91
CA ASP A 210 -14.77 0.72 3.27
C ASP A 210 -13.61 0.54 4.26
N ALA A 211 -13.54 1.40 5.27
CA ALA A 211 -12.51 1.39 6.31
C ALA A 211 -13.17 1.16 7.68
N ARG A 212 -12.63 0.24 8.50
CA ARG A 212 -13.16 -0.07 9.85
C ARG A 212 -12.05 -0.39 10.86
N LEU A 213 -12.29 -0.03 12.12
CA LEU A 213 -11.54 -0.59 13.23
C LEU A 213 -11.98 -2.03 13.47
N VAL A 214 -11.00 -2.92 13.62
CA VAL A 214 -11.23 -4.33 13.96
C VAL A 214 -10.24 -4.77 15.03
N ARG A 215 -10.57 -5.84 15.75
CA ARG A 215 -9.56 -6.52 16.57
C ARG A 215 -8.63 -7.33 15.65
N PRO A 216 -7.38 -7.56 16.07
CA PRO A 216 -6.51 -8.55 15.47
C PRO A 216 -7.25 -9.88 15.28
N SER A 217 -7.02 -10.53 14.14
CA SER A 217 -7.54 -11.88 13.93
C SER A 217 -6.55 -12.89 14.48
N PRO A 218 -6.99 -14.09 14.91
CA PRO A 218 -6.09 -15.13 15.42
C PRO A 218 -4.93 -15.47 14.46
N ALA A 219 -5.16 -15.40 13.14
CA ALA A 219 -4.13 -15.63 12.13
C ALA A 219 -3.05 -14.53 12.07
N THR A 220 -3.33 -13.35 12.63
CA THR A 220 -2.44 -12.20 12.76
C THR A 220 -1.87 -12.10 14.17
N ASP A 221 -2.59 -12.58 15.19
CA ASP A 221 -2.16 -12.65 16.59
C ASP A 221 -0.85 -13.42 16.74
N ASP A 222 -0.69 -14.54 16.03
CA ASP A 222 0.52 -15.36 16.04
C ASP A 222 1.78 -14.61 15.52
N LEU A 223 1.58 -13.47 14.85
CA LEU A 223 2.65 -12.61 14.32
C LEU A 223 2.86 -11.35 15.15
N LEU A 224 1.86 -10.96 15.96
CA LEU A 224 1.96 -9.82 16.86
C LEU A 224 2.58 -10.25 18.18
N PRO A 225 3.42 -9.40 18.79
CA PRO A 225 3.90 -9.65 20.14
C PRO A 225 2.73 -9.69 21.13
N ALA A 226 2.88 -10.42 22.22
CA ALA A 226 1.83 -10.52 23.24
C ALA A 226 1.41 -9.13 23.77
N GLU A 227 2.36 -8.19 23.88
CA GLU A 227 2.05 -6.80 24.26
C GLU A 227 1.17 -6.04 23.26
N HIS A 228 1.11 -6.47 22.00
CA HIS A 228 0.31 -5.85 20.94
C HIS A 228 -0.87 -6.70 20.48
N ALA A 229 -1.10 -7.86 21.09
CA ALA A 229 -2.22 -8.75 20.74
C ALA A 229 -3.60 -8.09 20.93
N THR A 230 -3.66 -7.00 21.71
CA THR A 230 -4.89 -6.22 21.96
C THR A 230 -4.98 -4.94 21.15
N HIS A 231 -3.93 -4.54 20.41
CA HIS A 231 -3.95 -3.34 19.58
C HIS A 231 -4.92 -3.53 18.42
N LEU A 232 -5.80 -2.55 18.20
CA LEU A 232 -6.73 -2.61 17.08
C LEU A 232 -5.98 -2.54 15.74
N GLN A 233 -6.67 -2.99 14.70
CA GLN A 233 -6.21 -2.91 13.32
C GLN A 233 -7.17 -2.05 12.52
N ALA A 234 -6.60 -1.37 11.54
CA ALA A 234 -7.36 -0.79 10.45
C ALA A 234 -7.61 -1.88 9.40
N ASP A 235 -8.88 -2.15 9.08
CA ASP A 235 -9.31 -3.06 8.01
C ASP A 235 -9.92 -2.24 6.87
N PHE A 236 -9.40 -2.45 5.67
CA PHE A 236 -9.86 -1.80 4.44
C PHE A 236 -10.36 -2.88 3.48
N THR A 237 -11.58 -2.73 2.96
CA THR A 237 -12.18 -3.69 2.04
C THR A 237 -12.78 -2.98 0.83
N CYS A 238 -12.36 -3.36 -0.38
CA CYS A 238 -12.94 -2.82 -1.61
C CYS A 238 -14.24 -3.54 -1.97
N SER A 239 -15.32 -2.78 -2.20
CA SER A 239 -16.64 -3.31 -2.58
C SER A 239 -16.70 -3.83 -4.02
N CYS A 240 -15.77 -3.39 -4.88
CA CYS A 240 -15.74 -3.75 -6.30
C CYS A 240 -14.94 -5.04 -6.58
N CYS A 241 -13.69 -5.13 -6.11
CA CYS A 241 -12.80 -6.26 -6.41
C CYS A 241 -12.54 -7.19 -5.21
N GLY A 242 -13.03 -6.86 -4.02
CA GLY A 242 -12.85 -7.67 -2.81
C GLY A 242 -11.43 -7.66 -2.23
N THR A 243 -10.54 -6.79 -2.73
CA THR A 243 -9.20 -6.62 -2.14
C THR A 243 -9.32 -6.11 -0.71
N THR A 244 -8.60 -6.76 0.20
CA THR A 244 -8.52 -6.39 1.62
C THR A 244 -7.11 -5.96 2.00
N LEU A 245 -6.97 -4.94 2.83
CA LEU A 245 -5.71 -4.54 3.47
C LEU A 245 -5.94 -4.41 4.97
N ARG A 246 -5.00 -4.93 5.77
CA ARG A 246 -4.95 -4.67 7.21
C ARG A 246 -3.65 -4.00 7.58
N SER A 247 -3.71 -3.08 8.52
CA SER A 247 -2.53 -2.43 9.09
C SER A 247 -2.74 -2.11 10.57
N PRO A 248 -1.65 -1.85 11.33
CA PRO A 248 -1.77 -1.10 12.57
C PRO A 248 -2.51 0.22 12.35
N VAL A 249 -3.27 0.69 13.35
CA VAL A 249 -4.00 1.96 13.25
C VAL A 249 -3.02 3.13 13.06
N SER A 250 -1.89 3.14 13.78
CA SER A 250 -0.84 4.16 13.65
C SER A 250 -0.36 4.35 12.21
N LEU A 251 -0.15 3.26 11.47
CA LEU A 251 0.30 3.30 10.08
C LEU A 251 -0.70 4.02 9.16
N SER A 252 -2.01 3.83 9.41
CA SER A 252 -3.06 4.50 8.65
C SER A 252 -3.15 6.00 8.91
N LEU A 253 -2.60 6.48 10.03
CA LEU A 253 -2.65 7.87 10.47
C LEU A 253 -1.45 8.71 10.03
N LEU A 254 -0.39 8.10 9.48
CA LEU A 254 0.84 8.82 9.09
C LEU A 254 0.62 9.96 8.09
N SER A 255 -0.41 9.83 7.24
CA SER A 255 -0.78 10.86 6.26
C SER A 255 -1.83 11.86 6.77
N HIS A 256 -2.30 11.71 8.00
CA HIS A 256 -3.28 12.63 8.59
C HIS A 256 -2.66 14.03 8.76
N PRO A 257 -3.32 15.12 8.33
CA PRO A 257 -2.74 16.47 8.37
C PRO A 257 -2.21 16.89 9.74
N ALA A 258 -2.90 16.52 10.83
CA ALA A 258 -2.44 16.82 12.19
C ALA A 258 -1.13 16.12 12.55
N VAL A 259 -0.91 14.88 12.10
CA VAL A 259 0.34 14.12 12.30
C VAL A 259 1.45 14.72 11.47
N VAL A 260 1.19 14.99 10.18
CA VAL A 260 2.17 15.61 9.28
C VAL A 260 2.63 16.96 9.82
N SER A 261 1.71 17.83 10.25
CA SER A 261 2.04 19.13 10.86
C SER A 261 2.83 18.95 12.14
N PHE A 262 2.44 18.01 13.00
CA PHE A 262 3.10 17.75 14.28
C PHE A 262 4.55 17.31 14.10
N TYR A 263 4.83 16.34 13.23
CA TYR A 263 6.21 15.95 12.92
C TYR A 263 7.01 17.12 12.31
N TYR A 264 6.41 17.86 11.37
CA TYR A 264 7.09 18.97 10.70
C TYR A 264 7.48 20.10 11.66
N GLU A 265 6.62 20.43 12.62
CA GLU A 265 6.88 21.41 13.68
C GLU A 265 8.07 21.01 14.56
N HIS A 266 8.33 19.70 14.71
CA HIS A 266 9.48 19.13 15.41
C HIS A 266 10.70 18.87 14.49
N GLY A 267 10.70 19.45 13.28
CA GLY A 267 11.82 19.32 12.34
C GLY A 267 11.99 17.92 11.75
N GLN A 268 10.99 17.05 11.86
CA GLN A 268 10.99 15.69 11.33
C GLN A 268 9.99 15.55 10.18
N ALA A 269 10.29 14.67 9.23
CA ALA A 269 9.36 14.30 8.18
C ALA A 269 8.79 12.90 8.46
N VAL A 270 7.51 12.82 8.82
CA VAL A 270 6.83 11.52 9.02
C VAL A 270 6.87 10.64 7.75
N SER A 271 6.97 11.28 6.58
CA SER A 271 7.16 10.61 5.28
C SER A 271 8.48 9.85 5.16
N GLU A 272 9.46 10.12 6.02
CA GLU A 272 10.75 9.44 6.04
C GLU A 272 10.76 8.24 7.01
N ARG A 273 9.73 8.07 7.86
CA ARG A 273 9.61 6.92 8.78
C ARG A 273 9.07 5.68 8.06
N PRO A 274 9.84 4.60 7.89
CA PRO A 274 9.43 3.51 7.02
C PRO A 274 8.27 2.70 7.59
N LEU A 275 7.52 2.01 6.72
CA LEU A 275 6.32 1.26 7.10
C LEU A 275 6.59 0.11 8.09
N TRP A 276 7.82 -0.41 8.14
CA TRP A 276 8.23 -1.42 9.11
C TRP A 276 8.61 -0.83 10.47
N ASN A 277 8.85 0.47 10.56
CA ASN A 277 9.20 1.14 11.81
C ASN A 277 8.63 2.56 11.85
N VAL A 278 7.40 2.68 12.37
CA VAL A 278 6.75 3.98 12.59
C VAL A 278 7.24 4.70 13.85
N GLY A 279 8.07 4.03 14.66
CA GLY A 279 8.66 4.56 15.89
C GLY A 279 7.93 4.18 17.18
N HIS A 280 8.66 4.21 18.29
CA HIS A 280 8.18 3.88 19.64
C HIS A 280 7.36 5.00 20.29
N GLU A 281 7.36 6.19 19.68
CA GLU A 281 6.57 7.34 20.13
C GLU A 281 5.05 7.13 20.02
N TRP A 282 4.60 6.07 19.35
CA TRP A 282 3.19 5.77 19.14
C TRP A 282 2.64 4.86 20.24
N ALA A 283 1.51 5.25 20.83
CA ALA A 283 0.76 4.38 21.74
C ALA A 283 -0.74 4.41 21.46
N GLU A 284 -1.42 3.34 21.85
CA GLU A 284 -2.84 3.10 21.58
C GLU A 284 -3.61 2.87 22.88
N THR A 285 -4.82 3.42 22.99
CA THR A 285 -5.75 3.15 24.09
C THR A 285 -7.17 3.00 23.57
N VAL A 286 -7.76 1.81 23.71
CA VAL A 286 -9.18 1.60 23.38
C VAL A 286 -10.07 2.41 24.32
N LEU A 287 -10.97 3.21 23.75
CA LEU A 287 -11.89 4.09 24.48
C LEU A 287 -13.29 3.49 24.61
N SER A 288 -13.71 2.70 23.62
CA SER A 288 -15.03 2.07 23.56
C SER A 288 -14.94 0.74 22.82
N GLU A 289 -15.72 -0.24 23.25
CA GLU A 289 -15.80 -1.57 22.62
C GLU A 289 -16.98 -1.72 21.65
N ASP A 290 -18.06 -0.96 21.84
CA ASP A 290 -19.25 -1.00 20.98
C ASP A 290 -19.97 0.37 20.98
N PRO A 291 -19.82 1.18 19.91
CA PRO A 291 -18.95 0.95 18.75
C PRO A 291 -17.47 1.04 19.15
N LEU A 292 -16.57 0.44 18.35
CA LEU A 292 -15.14 0.54 18.57
C LEU A 292 -14.68 2.00 18.45
N ALA A 293 -13.88 2.45 19.40
CA ALA A 293 -13.20 3.74 19.33
C ALA A 293 -11.84 3.65 20.02
N VAL A 294 -10.85 4.37 19.49
CA VAL A 294 -9.48 4.30 19.98
C VAL A 294 -8.83 5.68 20.00
N ARG A 295 -8.03 5.92 21.03
CA ARG A 295 -7.12 7.05 21.11
C ARG A 295 -5.74 6.59 20.70
N VAL A 296 -5.17 7.24 19.70
CA VAL A 296 -3.78 7.05 19.29
C VAL A 296 -3.01 8.29 19.71
N ILE A 297 -1.88 8.11 20.40
CA ILE A 297 -1.01 9.23 20.78
C ILE A 297 0.34 9.11 20.09
N VAL A 298 0.94 10.26 19.82
CA VAL A 298 2.32 10.41 19.32
C VAL A 298 3.04 11.39 20.24
N GLU A 299 4.15 10.96 20.83
CA GLU A 299 4.96 11.76 21.74
C GLU A 299 6.30 12.15 21.08
N LEU A 300 6.52 13.43 20.82
CA LEU A 300 7.78 13.94 20.29
C LEU A 300 8.34 14.98 21.24
N GLU A 301 9.56 14.73 21.74
CA GLU A 301 10.20 15.57 22.75
C GLU A 301 9.31 15.71 24.00
N ASP A 302 8.81 16.92 24.28
CA ASP A 302 7.92 17.22 25.42
C ASP A 302 6.47 17.47 24.97
N ASP A 303 6.15 17.25 23.70
CA ASP A 303 4.82 17.47 23.13
C ASP A 303 4.11 16.15 22.81
N VAL A 304 2.78 16.16 22.97
CA VAL A 304 1.91 15.02 22.71
C VAL A 304 0.79 15.42 21.77
N LEU A 305 0.61 14.65 20.69
CA LEU A 305 -0.56 14.71 19.82
C LEU A 305 -1.45 13.50 20.09
N ALA A 306 -2.70 13.72 20.49
CA ALA A 306 -3.72 12.69 20.61
C ALA A 306 -4.72 12.76 19.45
N LEU A 307 -4.98 11.63 18.80
CA LEU A 307 -5.99 11.45 17.76
C LEU A 307 -7.08 10.52 18.28
N TYR A 308 -8.34 10.95 18.16
CA TYR A 308 -9.51 10.16 18.53
C TYR A 308 -10.13 9.58 17.26
N VAL A 309 -10.14 8.25 17.16
CA VAL A 309 -10.51 7.52 15.96
C VAL A 309 -11.78 6.70 16.21
N ASP A 310 -12.77 6.85 15.34
CA ASP A 310 -14.04 6.12 15.41
C ASP A 310 -13.98 4.73 14.73
N GLU A 311 -15.09 3.99 14.80
CA GLU A 311 -15.21 2.63 14.25
C GLU A 311 -14.95 2.55 12.73
N ARG A 312 -15.02 3.67 12.00
CA ARG A 312 -14.83 3.77 10.56
C ARG A 312 -13.48 4.40 10.19
N LEU A 313 -12.54 4.44 11.15
CA LEU A 313 -11.21 5.05 11.01
C LEU A 313 -11.21 6.56 10.74
N ASN A 314 -12.32 7.27 11.03
CA ASN A 314 -12.30 8.72 10.97
C ASN A 314 -11.61 9.28 12.20
N VAL A 315 -10.69 10.22 12.00
CA VAL A 315 -10.19 11.06 13.09
C VAL A 315 -11.25 12.12 13.37
N VAL A 316 -11.99 11.95 14.46
CA VAL A 316 -13.10 12.84 14.84
C VAL A 316 -12.64 14.03 15.66
N GLU A 317 -11.50 13.90 16.36
CA GLU A 317 -10.92 14.96 17.17
C GLU A 317 -9.40 14.79 17.25
N THR A 318 -8.69 15.92 17.37
CA THR A 318 -7.26 15.96 17.68
C THR A 318 -6.99 16.92 18.83
N GLN A 319 -6.18 16.50 19.79
CA GLN A 319 -5.75 17.33 20.92
C GLN A 319 -4.23 17.38 20.98
N ARG A 320 -3.68 18.53 21.38
CA ARG A 320 -2.25 18.71 21.60
C ARG A 320 -1.99 19.18 23.03
N ALA A 321 -0.91 18.70 23.63
CA ALA A 321 -0.43 19.17 24.91
C ALA A 321 1.09 19.28 24.87
N SER A 322 1.64 20.33 25.47
CA SER A 322 3.07 20.48 25.75
C SER A 322 3.30 20.33 27.25
N VAL A 323 4.32 19.58 27.66
CA VAL A 323 4.65 19.39 29.09
C VAL A 323 5.17 20.70 29.70
N SER A 324 5.58 21.67 28.87
CA SER A 324 6.21 22.93 29.31
C SER A 324 5.26 23.96 29.96
N GLU A 325 3.93 23.84 29.85
CA GLU A 325 2.99 24.85 30.37
C GLU A 325 2.28 24.49 31.69
N THR A 326 2.58 23.35 32.31
CA THR A 326 1.86 22.92 33.53
C THR A 326 2.58 23.22 34.85
N THR A 327 3.78 23.85 34.82
CA THR A 327 4.59 24.07 36.05
C THR A 327 4.74 25.55 36.48
N GLU A 328 4.13 26.51 35.80
CA GLU A 328 4.12 27.93 36.26
C GLU A 328 2.70 28.38 36.62
N GLY A 329 2.09 27.74 37.61
CA GLY A 329 0.72 28.11 37.98
C GLY A 329 0.18 27.61 39.31
N ASN A 330 0.97 27.00 40.20
CA ASN A 330 0.47 26.74 41.56
C ASN A 330 1.57 26.47 42.61
N GLU A 331 2.50 27.38 42.85
CA GLU A 331 3.27 27.36 44.10
C GLU A 331 3.50 28.78 44.64
N SER A 332 2.55 29.23 45.46
CA SER A 332 2.73 30.29 46.44
C SER A 332 1.79 30.04 47.61
N ALA A 333 2.16 29.11 48.50
CA ALA A 333 1.85 29.18 49.93
C ALA A 333 2.72 28.17 50.69
N GLU A 334 3.63 28.73 51.47
CA GLU A 334 4.62 28.09 52.35
C GLU A 334 4.01 27.14 53.39
N GLY A 335 4.82 26.19 53.90
CA GLY A 335 4.50 25.52 55.16
C GLY A 335 5.34 24.31 55.56
N ASP A 336 6.65 24.51 55.73
CA ASP A 336 7.54 23.98 56.80
C ASP A 336 7.22 22.61 57.48
N GLY A 337 8.21 21.70 57.51
CA GLY A 337 8.19 20.60 58.50
C GLY A 337 8.98 19.32 58.18
N ALA A 338 10.29 19.37 58.46
CA ALA A 338 11.13 18.33 59.08
C ALA A 338 11.22 16.89 58.52
N ALA A 339 12.47 16.45 58.40
CA ALA A 339 12.96 15.15 57.98
C ALA A 339 12.73 14.01 59.00
N GLU A 340 12.58 12.78 58.51
CA GLU A 340 13.17 11.59 59.17
C GLU A 340 13.44 10.46 58.15
N THR A 341 14.67 9.95 58.21
CA THR A 341 15.24 8.78 57.52
C THR A 341 14.88 7.47 58.20
N THR A 342 14.62 6.38 57.45
CA THR A 342 15.04 4.98 57.76
C THR A 342 14.68 4.05 56.59
N GLU A 343 15.67 3.44 55.94
CA GLU A 343 16.16 2.05 56.07
C GLU A 343 15.31 0.96 55.41
N THR A 344 15.85 0.48 54.29
CA THR A 344 16.13 -0.93 53.91
C THR A 344 15.38 -2.04 54.64
N THR A 345 14.82 -2.98 53.86
CA THR A 345 14.88 -4.40 54.21
C THR A 345 14.92 -5.26 52.94
N GLU A 346 15.92 -6.15 52.91
CA GLU A 346 16.13 -7.22 51.94
C GLU A 346 15.11 -8.38 52.10
N ALA A 347 15.07 -9.20 51.05
CA ALA A 347 15.05 -10.68 51.06
C ALA A 347 13.76 -11.41 50.61
N GLY A 348 13.98 -12.43 49.77
CA GLY A 348 13.05 -13.54 49.50
C GLY A 348 12.91 -13.85 48.00
N GLU A 349 13.94 -14.35 47.33
CA GLU A 349 14.21 -15.79 47.12
C GLU A 349 13.46 -16.41 45.91
N THR A 350 14.29 -16.81 44.95
CA THR A 350 14.07 -17.67 43.78
C THR A 350 13.36 -18.98 44.07
N VAL A 351 12.45 -19.40 43.18
CA VAL A 351 12.25 -20.83 42.85
C VAL A 351 12.15 -20.99 41.34
N VAL A 352 13.18 -21.64 40.79
CA VAL A 352 13.22 -22.25 39.46
C VAL A 352 12.60 -23.64 39.59
N THR A 353 11.67 -23.99 38.71
CA THR A 353 11.35 -25.40 38.41
C THR A 353 11.44 -25.60 36.91
N HIS A 354 12.51 -26.28 36.50
CA HIS A 354 12.60 -27.03 35.25
C HIS A 354 11.64 -28.23 35.34
N GLU A 355 10.77 -28.39 34.34
CA GLU A 355 10.37 -29.72 33.89
C GLU A 355 10.70 -29.86 32.40
N THR A 356 11.39 -30.95 32.12
CA THR A 356 11.86 -31.46 30.83
C THR A 356 10.93 -32.58 30.35
N ASP A 357 11.14 -32.96 29.08
CA ASP A 357 10.58 -34.11 28.35
C ASP A 357 9.15 -33.90 27.78
N ASP A 358 8.82 -34.33 26.57
CA ASP A 358 9.53 -35.19 25.63
C ASP A 358 8.99 -34.99 24.19
N THR A 359 9.81 -35.43 23.26
CA THR A 359 9.59 -35.67 21.84
C THR A 359 8.23 -36.26 21.41
N ALA A 360 7.72 -35.80 20.25
CA ALA A 360 7.04 -36.67 19.29
C ALA A 360 7.08 -36.07 17.86
N GLU A 361 7.83 -36.79 17.04
CA GLU A 361 7.96 -36.72 15.58
C GLU A 361 6.65 -37.15 14.87
N THR A 362 6.59 -36.96 13.54
CA THR A 362 5.82 -37.78 12.55
C THR A 362 4.57 -37.15 11.90
N THR A 363 4.82 -36.53 10.73
CA THR A 363 4.30 -36.91 9.39
C THR A 363 3.21 -36.10 8.70
N ALA A 364 3.65 -35.60 7.54
CA ALA A 364 2.98 -35.31 6.28
C ALA A 364 1.55 -35.84 6.03
N GLN A 365 0.74 -34.96 5.43
CA GLN A 365 0.16 -35.18 4.11
C GLN A 365 -0.09 -33.84 3.40
#